data_AF-A0A3D4D5Y0-F1
#
_entry.id   AF-A0A3D4D5Y0-F1
#
_cell.length_a   1.000
_cell.length_b   1.000
_cell.length_c   1.000
_cell.angle_alpha   90.00
_cell.angle_beta   90.00
_cell.angle_gamma   90.00
#
_symmetry.space_group_name_H-M   'P 1'
#
loop_
_entity.id
_entity.type
_entity.pdbx_description
1 polymer ?
#
loop_
_entity_poly.entity_id
_entity_poly.type
_entity_poly.pdbx_seq_one_letter_code
_entity_poly.pdbx_strand_id
1 'polypeptide(L)'
;MRVPPNIERRRICMKRLSLKATSLILALVLALSLSVTAFADDNAASMTRAEVTQEVIKNMGLAAQAEASAKDASAFKDVAEGSKFEGAINLAYSKGIVNGVNKDAFAPDAAVTQLEAAAMILRSTGLDKALLKDWPADYDDMAVWSGLMDGLTYEASKPVTTAMLEQMLKNAAAIADKPVIGISWSYNGQNYDSHKTIFKTVGAIPVELDQVTSTAVKYDAEGKIESAYLEESGMLKQEYADKVKEKDLTASNVGAVMQAIDGVFFTGGEDVSPSLFKVPEKEKNEGEEINATRDISDYMLMAYCLEKDVPTFAVCRGEQVMSIVSGCTFIQDIPNYYKEQGKTYNDTHRMPADAPDRTYARHDVTINKDASKWLYKIVGSTELKNVSSWHHQAVGGVEGTNLTVVSTATIDGVEIIEAVERQDKTFCLGVQFHPENDCKFVLYTKTPEKALCDYETCLNFFEMLVEYAGK
;
A
#
# COMPACT_ATOMS: atom_id res chain seq x y z
N MET A 1 4.47 -23.22 -27.53
CA MET A 1 4.18 -21.87 -28.09
C MET A 1 4.00 -20.92 -26.93
N ARG A 2 5.00 -20.06 -26.68
CA ARG A 2 4.93 -19.02 -25.63
C ARG A 2 4.06 -17.88 -26.15
N VAL A 3 3.04 -17.50 -25.39
CA VAL A 3 2.22 -16.33 -25.68
C VAL A 3 3.10 -15.09 -25.44
N PRO A 4 3.17 -14.12 -26.37
CA PRO A 4 4.01 -12.94 -26.18
C PRO A 4 3.49 -12.07 -25.02
N PRO A 5 4.39 -11.49 -24.20
CA PRO A 5 4.06 -10.76 -22.96
C PRO A 5 3.13 -9.55 -23.18
N ASN A 6 3.02 -9.06 -24.41
CA ASN A 6 2.14 -7.94 -24.80
C ASN A 6 0.64 -8.32 -24.80
N ILE A 7 0.30 -9.61 -24.89
CA ILE A 7 -1.08 -10.10 -24.87
C ILE A 7 -1.60 -10.19 -23.43
N GLU A 8 -0.72 -10.46 -22.46
CA GLU A 8 -1.07 -10.54 -21.03
C GLU A 8 -1.35 -9.15 -20.44
N ARG A 9 -0.51 -8.14 -20.76
CA ARG A 9 -0.77 -6.72 -20.45
C ARG A 9 -2.12 -6.26 -20.99
N ARG A 10 -2.45 -6.58 -22.24
CA ARG A 10 -3.73 -6.22 -22.85
C ARG A 10 -4.91 -6.94 -22.20
N ARG A 11 -4.77 -8.19 -21.80
CA ARG A 11 -5.84 -8.95 -21.13
C ARG A 11 -6.14 -8.43 -19.72
N ILE A 12 -5.12 -8.07 -18.94
CA ILE A 12 -5.29 -7.52 -17.58
C ILE A 12 -5.89 -6.11 -17.66
N CYS A 13 -5.34 -5.25 -18.53
CA CYS A 13 -5.85 -3.90 -18.78
C CYS A 13 -7.31 -3.93 -19.32
N MET A 14 -7.63 -4.80 -20.28
CA MET A 14 -9.01 -4.94 -20.80
C MET A 14 -10.00 -5.52 -19.80
N LYS A 15 -9.60 -6.48 -18.94
CA LYS A 15 -10.47 -6.99 -17.87
C LYS A 15 -10.82 -5.89 -16.86
N ARG A 16 -9.85 -5.04 -16.50
CA ARG A 16 -10.08 -3.90 -15.61
C ARG A 16 -10.88 -2.79 -16.28
N LEU A 17 -10.64 -2.48 -17.56
CA LEU A 17 -11.52 -1.56 -18.31
C LEU A 17 -12.96 -2.09 -18.41
N SER A 18 -13.18 -3.40 -18.58
CA SER A 18 -14.54 -3.95 -18.60
C SER A 18 -15.22 -3.91 -17.22
N LEU A 19 -14.45 -4.06 -16.12
CA LEU A 19 -14.95 -3.91 -14.75
C LEU A 19 -15.26 -2.43 -14.42
N LYS A 20 -14.39 -1.49 -14.81
CA LYS A 20 -14.63 -0.04 -14.71
C LYS A 20 -15.84 0.39 -15.57
N ALA A 21 -16.03 -0.19 -16.75
CA ALA A 21 -17.20 0.07 -17.60
C ALA A 21 -18.52 -0.46 -17.02
N THR A 22 -18.49 -1.57 -16.25
CA THR A 22 -19.66 -1.99 -15.46
C THR A 22 -19.94 -1.08 -14.26
N SER A 23 -18.90 -0.45 -13.68
CA SER A 23 -19.04 0.54 -12.60
C SER A 23 -19.71 1.85 -13.06
N LEU A 24 -19.55 2.24 -14.33
CA LEU A 24 -20.21 3.42 -14.90
C LEU A 24 -21.76 3.33 -14.92
N ILE A 25 -22.34 2.13 -14.80
CA ILE A 25 -23.79 1.95 -14.64
C ILE A 25 -24.24 2.23 -13.19
N LEU A 26 -23.31 2.14 -12.22
CA LEU A 26 -23.54 2.35 -10.79
C LEU A 26 -23.77 3.83 -10.42
N ALA A 27 -23.22 4.77 -11.20
CA ALA A 27 -23.14 6.18 -10.83
C ALA A 27 -24.37 7.04 -11.19
N LEU A 28 -25.34 6.55 -11.99
CA LEU A 28 -26.39 7.42 -12.54
C LEU A 28 -27.71 7.47 -11.74
N VAL A 29 -27.86 6.72 -10.62
CA VAL A 29 -29.18 6.58 -9.94
C VAL A 29 -29.26 7.23 -8.55
N LEU A 30 -28.18 7.74 -7.97
CA LEU A 30 -28.17 8.19 -6.55
C LEU A 30 -27.76 9.64 -6.31
N ALA A 31 -28.06 10.55 -7.24
CA ALA A 31 -27.94 11.98 -7.00
C ALA A 31 -29.31 12.62 -6.76
N LEU A 32 -29.86 12.47 -5.54
CA LEU A 32 -30.81 13.39 -4.88
C LEU A 32 -31.29 12.80 -3.54
N SER A 33 -30.52 12.96 -2.47
CA SER A 33 -31.06 13.04 -1.11
C SER A 33 -30.10 13.74 -0.16
N LEU A 34 -30.70 14.60 0.68
CA LEU A 34 -30.06 15.54 1.60
C LEU A 34 -29.12 14.84 2.59
N SER A 35 -28.02 15.51 2.92
CA SER A 35 -27.10 15.15 3.99
C SER A 35 -27.82 15.18 5.34
N VAL A 36 -28.22 14.01 5.83
CA VAL A 36 -28.53 13.80 7.24
C VAL A 36 -27.34 13.04 7.83
N THR A 37 -26.64 13.65 8.79
CA THR A 37 -25.74 12.92 9.68
C THR A 37 -26.60 11.96 10.50
N ALA A 38 -26.68 10.70 10.08
CA ALA A 38 -27.38 9.67 10.82
C ALA A 38 -26.50 9.23 12.00
N PHE A 39 -26.87 9.66 13.21
CA PHE A 39 -26.44 8.93 14.40
C PHE A 39 -27.24 7.62 14.42
N ALA A 40 -26.57 6.49 14.32
CA ALA A 40 -27.22 5.18 14.41
C ALA A 40 -27.84 5.03 15.81
N ASP A 41 -29.16 4.84 15.88
CA ASP A 41 -29.89 4.52 17.10
C ASP A 41 -29.72 3.03 17.38
N ASP A 42 -29.17 2.68 18.55
CA ASP A 42 -28.93 1.29 19.00
C ASP A 42 -30.22 0.45 19.13
N ASN A 43 -31.40 1.08 19.00
CA ASN A 43 -32.71 0.42 19.00
C ASN A 43 -33.33 0.19 17.62
N ALA A 44 -32.63 0.49 16.52
CA ALA A 44 -33.14 0.23 15.17
C ALA A 44 -33.22 -1.28 14.87
N ALA A 45 -34.29 -1.71 14.19
CA ALA A 45 -34.50 -3.11 13.84
C ALA A 45 -33.34 -3.67 13.00
N SER A 46 -32.77 -4.80 13.44
CA SER A 46 -31.72 -5.51 12.72
C SER A 46 -32.23 -6.08 11.40
N MET A 47 -31.41 -6.04 10.35
CA MET A 47 -31.75 -6.65 9.06
C MET A 47 -31.37 -8.14 9.00
N THR A 48 -32.16 -8.89 8.23
CA THR A 48 -31.89 -10.30 7.91
C THR A 48 -30.93 -10.47 6.74
N ARG A 49 -30.36 -11.68 6.61
CA ARG A 49 -29.40 -12.02 5.54
C ARG A 49 -29.99 -11.88 4.15
N ALA A 50 -31.26 -12.26 4.00
CA ALA A 50 -31.98 -12.12 2.74
C ALA A 50 -32.25 -10.65 2.38
N GLU A 51 -32.60 -9.81 3.36
CA GLU A 51 -32.83 -8.38 3.15
C GLU A 51 -31.55 -7.65 2.72
N VAL A 52 -30.45 -7.85 3.44
CA VAL A 52 -29.15 -7.26 3.07
C VAL A 52 -28.73 -7.67 1.66
N THR A 53 -28.86 -8.96 1.34
CA THR A 53 -28.52 -9.49 0.00
C THR A 53 -29.35 -8.85 -1.10
N GLN A 54 -30.66 -8.69 -0.86
CA GLN A 54 -31.55 -8.05 -1.81
C GLN A 54 -31.18 -6.57 -2.04
N GLU A 55 -30.88 -5.82 -0.97
CA GLU A 55 -30.48 -4.41 -1.09
C GLU A 55 -29.13 -4.23 -1.80
N VAL A 56 -28.15 -5.11 -1.55
CA VAL A 56 -26.89 -5.12 -2.31
C VAL A 56 -27.16 -5.32 -3.81
N ILE A 57 -27.99 -6.30 -4.18
CA ILE A 57 -28.33 -6.58 -5.59
C ILE A 57 -29.11 -5.43 -6.24
N LYS A 58 -30.01 -4.77 -5.50
CA LYS A 58 -30.71 -3.57 -5.96
C LYS A 58 -29.75 -2.42 -6.18
N ASN A 59 -28.82 -2.17 -5.26
CA ASN A 59 -27.82 -1.12 -5.36
C ASN A 59 -26.90 -1.31 -6.58
N MET A 60 -26.58 -2.56 -6.93
CA MET A 60 -25.86 -2.89 -8.17
C MET A 60 -26.68 -2.66 -9.45
N GLY A 61 -27.95 -2.26 -9.37
CA GLY A 61 -28.83 -2.10 -10.52
C GLY A 61 -29.28 -3.43 -11.15
N LEU A 62 -29.22 -4.54 -10.42
CA LEU A 62 -29.43 -5.89 -10.95
C LEU A 62 -30.79 -6.51 -10.61
N ALA A 63 -31.78 -5.70 -10.22
CA ALA A 63 -33.11 -6.17 -9.82
C ALA A 63 -33.79 -7.05 -10.90
N ALA A 64 -33.74 -6.66 -12.17
CA ALA A 64 -34.32 -7.44 -13.26
C ALA A 64 -33.60 -8.79 -13.49
N GLN A 65 -32.28 -8.84 -13.28
CA GLN A 65 -31.53 -10.12 -13.34
C GLN A 65 -31.92 -11.01 -12.16
N ALA A 66 -32.13 -10.43 -10.99
CA ALA A 66 -32.54 -11.17 -9.80
C ALA A 66 -33.91 -11.81 -10.01
N GLU A 67 -34.87 -11.08 -10.57
CA GLU A 67 -36.19 -11.63 -10.93
C GLU A 67 -36.08 -12.81 -11.91
N ALA A 68 -35.17 -12.73 -12.88
CA ALA A 68 -34.92 -13.84 -13.80
C ALA A 68 -34.32 -15.06 -13.09
N SER A 69 -33.40 -14.86 -12.15
CA SER A 69 -32.75 -15.91 -11.35
C SER A 69 -33.67 -16.61 -10.35
N ALA A 70 -34.89 -16.10 -10.11
CA ALA A 70 -35.89 -16.78 -9.28
C ALA A 70 -36.50 -18.02 -9.97
N LYS A 71 -36.23 -18.23 -11.28
CA LYS A 71 -36.67 -19.42 -12.02
C LYS A 71 -35.78 -20.63 -11.79
N ASP A 72 -34.57 -20.40 -11.31
CA ASP A 72 -33.59 -21.45 -11.04
C ASP A 72 -33.77 -21.94 -9.59
N ALA A 73 -33.67 -23.25 -9.38
CA ALA A 73 -33.69 -23.80 -8.03
C ALA A 73 -32.51 -23.26 -7.22
N SER A 74 -32.77 -22.85 -5.98
CA SER A 74 -31.69 -22.36 -5.12
C SER A 74 -30.66 -23.45 -4.80
N ALA A 75 -29.39 -23.05 -4.71
CA ALA A 75 -28.32 -23.90 -4.21
C ALA A 75 -28.50 -24.23 -2.71
N PHE A 76 -29.34 -23.47 -2.00
CA PHE A 76 -29.56 -23.59 -0.57
C PHE A 76 -30.97 -24.13 -0.28
N LYS A 77 -31.05 -25.18 0.53
CA LYS A 77 -32.30 -25.91 0.82
C LYS A 77 -33.26 -25.14 1.71
N ASP A 78 -32.76 -24.17 2.46
CA ASP A 78 -33.51 -23.31 3.37
C ASP A 78 -34.00 -22.01 2.72
N VAL A 79 -33.73 -21.81 1.43
CA VAL A 79 -34.34 -20.75 0.62
C VAL A 79 -35.62 -21.31 0.01
N ALA A 80 -36.76 -20.81 0.48
CA ALA A 80 -38.07 -21.27 0.03
C ALA A 80 -38.32 -20.90 -1.45
N GLU A 81 -38.76 -21.89 -2.24
CA GLU A 81 -39.19 -21.70 -3.62
C GLU A 81 -40.34 -20.68 -3.70
N GLY A 82 -40.22 -19.72 -4.62
CA GLY A 82 -41.17 -18.61 -4.79
C GLY A 82 -41.05 -17.50 -3.74
N SER A 83 -40.05 -17.55 -2.85
CA SER A 83 -39.78 -16.46 -1.91
C SER A 83 -39.39 -15.18 -2.66
N LYS A 84 -39.83 -14.02 -2.14
CA LYS A 84 -39.46 -12.70 -2.69
C LYS A 84 -37.95 -12.42 -2.70
N PHE A 85 -37.15 -13.22 -1.99
CA PHE A 85 -35.69 -13.09 -1.92
C PHE A 85 -34.93 -14.12 -2.76
N GLU A 86 -35.59 -15.19 -3.23
CA GLU A 86 -34.94 -16.33 -3.90
C GLU A 86 -34.07 -15.88 -5.08
N GLY A 87 -34.63 -15.07 -5.97
CA GLY A 87 -33.91 -14.56 -7.13
C GLY A 87 -32.67 -13.72 -6.79
N ALA A 88 -32.75 -12.88 -5.75
CA ALA A 88 -31.62 -12.08 -5.30
C ALA A 88 -30.51 -12.95 -4.69
N ILE A 89 -30.88 -13.95 -3.89
CA ILE A 89 -29.94 -14.89 -3.26
C ILE A 89 -29.25 -15.73 -4.34
N ASN A 90 -30.00 -16.28 -5.31
CA ASN A 90 -29.46 -17.06 -6.42
C ASN A 90 -28.48 -16.23 -7.26
N LEU A 91 -28.87 -14.99 -7.62
CA LEU A 91 -28.01 -14.11 -8.39
C LEU A 91 -26.74 -13.74 -7.61
N ALA A 92 -26.87 -13.35 -6.34
CA ALA A 92 -25.75 -13.00 -5.48
C ALA A 92 -24.77 -14.17 -5.31
N TYR A 93 -25.28 -15.38 -5.13
CA TYR A 93 -24.45 -16.59 -5.04
C TYR A 93 -23.70 -16.86 -6.35
N SER A 94 -24.40 -16.78 -7.49
CA SER A 94 -23.77 -16.99 -8.82
C SER A 94 -22.66 -15.98 -9.13
N LYS A 95 -22.75 -14.76 -8.59
CA LYS A 95 -21.73 -13.71 -8.72
C LYS A 95 -20.64 -13.79 -7.64
N GLY A 96 -20.79 -14.67 -6.65
CA GLY A 96 -19.87 -14.85 -5.53
C GLY A 96 -19.90 -13.67 -4.54
N ILE A 97 -21.02 -12.95 -4.44
CA ILE A 97 -21.25 -11.87 -3.48
C ILE A 97 -21.58 -12.46 -2.10
N VAL A 98 -22.37 -13.54 -2.09
CA VAL A 98 -22.73 -14.28 -0.89
C VAL A 98 -22.26 -15.71 -0.99
N ASN A 99 -21.94 -16.29 0.17
CA ASN A 99 -21.80 -17.73 0.39
C ASN A 99 -22.87 -18.18 1.39
N GLY A 100 -23.18 -19.47 1.38
CA GLY A 100 -23.99 -20.08 2.42
C GLY A 100 -23.29 -20.07 3.78
N VAL A 101 -24.05 -20.15 4.85
CA VAL A 101 -23.52 -20.42 6.20
C VAL A 101 -22.93 -21.83 6.30
N ASN A 102 -23.35 -22.71 5.39
CA ASN A 102 -22.69 -23.96 5.06
C ASN A 102 -23.01 -24.33 3.60
N LYS A 103 -22.62 -25.54 3.18
CA LYS A 103 -22.81 -26.00 1.79
C LYS A 103 -24.28 -26.06 1.31
N ASP A 104 -25.23 -26.25 2.22
CA ASP A 104 -26.64 -26.54 1.88
C ASP A 104 -27.60 -25.45 2.41
N ALA A 105 -27.12 -24.46 3.17
CA ALA A 105 -27.97 -23.46 3.83
C ALA A 105 -27.42 -22.03 3.71
N PHE A 106 -28.35 -21.10 3.52
CA PHE A 106 -28.11 -19.65 3.44
C PHE A 106 -28.43 -18.92 4.75
N ALA A 107 -29.41 -19.41 5.52
CA ALA A 107 -30.02 -18.77 6.69
C ALA A 107 -30.68 -17.41 6.37
N PRO A 108 -31.74 -17.38 5.53
CA PRO A 108 -32.33 -16.13 5.03
C PRO A 108 -32.87 -15.19 6.12
N ASP A 109 -33.44 -15.75 7.19
CA ASP A 109 -34.07 -14.99 8.29
C ASP A 109 -33.10 -14.67 9.45
N ALA A 110 -31.84 -15.13 9.37
CA ALA A 110 -30.85 -14.83 10.40
C ALA A 110 -30.44 -13.35 10.34
N ALA A 111 -30.24 -12.75 11.53
CA ALA A 111 -29.68 -11.41 11.64
C ALA A 111 -28.25 -11.39 11.08
N VAL A 112 -27.87 -10.30 10.42
CA VAL A 112 -26.55 -10.11 9.81
C VAL A 112 -25.70 -9.20 10.67
N THR A 113 -24.46 -9.59 10.90
CA THR A 113 -23.48 -8.74 11.56
C THR A 113 -22.97 -7.63 10.63
N GLN A 114 -22.46 -6.53 11.20
CA GLN A 114 -21.87 -5.43 10.42
C GLN A 114 -20.75 -5.93 9.50
N LEU A 115 -19.90 -6.83 9.97
CA LEU A 115 -18.82 -7.42 9.17
C LEU A 115 -19.35 -8.30 8.03
N GLU A 116 -20.37 -9.12 8.27
CA GLU A 116 -20.98 -9.92 7.20
C GLU A 116 -21.62 -9.05 6.12
N ALA A 117 -22.31 -7.97 6.51
CA ALA A 117 -22.86 -7.00 5.57
C ALA A 117 -21.74 -6.30 4.79
N ALA A 118 -20.66 -5.90 5.47
CA ALA A 118 -19.48 -5.30 4.86
C ALA A 118 -18.89 -6.24 3.80
N ALA A 119 -18.78 -7.53 4.12
CA ALA A 119 -18.23 -8.53 3.22
C ALA A 119 -19.07 -8.75 1.96
N MET A 120 -20.41 -8.70 2.08
CA MET A 120 -21.29 -8.73 0.90
C MET A 120 -21.07 -7.50 0.02
N ILE A 121 -20.96 -6.32 0.63
CA ILE A 121 -20.76 -5.08 -0.11
C ILE A 121 -19.37 -5.02 -0.76
N LEU A 122 -18.30 -5.34 -0.04
CA LEU A 122 -16.93 -5.38 -0.57
C LEU A 122 -16.81 -6.33 -1.78
N ARG A 123 -17.47 -7.50 -1.76
CA ARG A 123 -17.50 -8.41 -2.91
C ARG A 123 -18.30 -7.87 -4.09
N SER A 124 -19.19 -6.90 -3.85
CA SER A 124 -20.00 -6.25 -4.88
C SER A 124 -19.31 -5.04 -5.53
N THR A 125 -18.31 -4.43 -4.87
CA THR A 125 -17.65 -3.20 -5.38
C THR A 125 -16.70 -3.44 -6.55
N GLY A 126 -16.37 -4.70 -6.86
CA GLY A 126 -15.39 -5.03 -7.88
C GLY A 126 -13.93 -4.98 -7.39
N LEU A 127 -13.71 -4.79 -6.08
CA LEU A 127 -12.41 -4.98 -5.45
C LEU A 127 -11.86 -6.36 -5.83
N ASP A 128 -10.57 -6.43 -6.15
CA ASP A 128 -9.96 -7.70 -6.53
C ASP A 128 -10.03 -8.69 -5.36
N LYS A 129 -10.47 -9.92 -5.63
CA LYS A 129 -10.61 -10.96 -4.61
C LYS A 129 -9.28 -11.34 -3.97
N ALA A 130 -8.15 -11.02 -4.61
CA ALA A 130 -6.82 -11.18 -4.03
C ALA A 130 -6.59 -10.34 -2.76
N LEU A 131 -7.39 -9.30 -2.53
CA LEU A 131 -7.35 -8.45 -1.33
C LEU A 131 -8.28 -8.95 -0.21
N LEU A 132 -9.04 -10.03 -0.45
CA LEU A 132 -10.11 -10.51 0.43
C LEU A 132 -10.04 -12.04 0.59
N LYS A 133 -8.88 -12.55 1.00
CA LYS A 133 -8.56 -13.99 1.10
C LYS A 133 -9.00 -14.57 2.44
N ASP A 134 -8.60 -13.94 3.53
CA ASP A 134 -8.70 -14.50 4.88
C ASP A 134 -9.91 -13.93 5.62
N TRP A 135 -10.85 -14.83 5.95
CA TRP A 135 -12.00 -14.49 6.79
C TRP A 135 -11.68 -14.79 8.26
N PRO A 136 -11.98 -13.87 9.21
CA PRO A 136 -12.61 -12.56 8.99
C PRO A 136 -11.61 -11.41 8.69
N ALA A 137 -10.31 -11.60 8.92
CA ALA A 137 -9.32 -10.53 9.05
C ALA A 137 -9.32 -9.55 7.86
N ASP A 138 -9.16 -10.03 6.63
CA ASP A 138 -9.06 -9.16 5.45
C ASP A 138 -10.33 -8.31 5.24
N TYR A 139 -11.48 -8.89 5.56
CA TYR A 139 -12.77 -8.22 5.39
C TYR A 139 -12.99 -7.15 6.45
N ASP A 140 -12.53 -7.40 7.67
CA ASP A 140 -12.62 -6.46 8.78
C ASP A 140 -11.72 -5.25 8.53
N ASP A 141 -10.47 -5.51 8.13
CA ASP A 141 -9.53 -4.47 7.72
C ASP A 141 -10.05 -3.68 6.52
N MET A 142 -10.51 -4.35 5.46
CA MET A 142 -11.01 -3.66 4.27
C MET A 142 -12.32 -2.91 4.51
N ALA A 143 -13.17 -3.32 5.45
CA ALA A 143 -14.34 -2.54 5.83
C ALA A 143 -13.93 -1.13 6.32
N VAL A 144 -12.85 -1.03 7.07
CA VAL A 144 -12.35 0.24 7.59
C VAL A 144 -11.53 1.00 6.55
N TRP A 145 -10.56 0.34 5.92
CA TRP A 145 -9.53 0.99 5.10
C TRP A 145 -10.00 1.36 3.70
N SER A 146 -11.02 0.71 3.16
CA SER A 146 -11.65 1.14 1.91
C SER A 146 -12.47 2.43 2.06
N GLY A 147 -12.84 2.80 3.29
CA GLY A 147 -13.79 3.86 3.59
C GLY A 147 -15.25 3.41 3.58
N LEU A 148 -15.52 2.10 3.49
CA LEU A 148 -16.89 1.57 3.56
C LEU A 148 -17.61 2.00 4.85
N MET A 149 -16.89 2.05 5.97
CA MET A 149 -17.40 2.46 7.28
C MET A 149 -17.29 3.96 7.59
N ASP A 150 -16.98 4.81 6.60
CA ASP A 150 -16.83 6.24 6.85
C ASP A 150 -18.15 6.88 7.34
N GLY A 151 -18.06 7.59 8.47
CA GLY A 151 -19.21 8.21 9.14
C GLY A 151 -20.03 7.27 10.02
N LEU A 152 -19.58 6.02 10.23
CA LEU A 152 -20.29 5.00 11.01
C LEU A 152 -19.48 4.55 12.23
N THR A 153 -20.17 4.22 13.32
CA THR A 153 -19.59 3.46 14.43
C THR A 153 -19.58 1.98 14.03
N TYR A 154 -18.38 1.41 13.89
CA TYR A 154 -18.19 0.04 13.43
C TYR A 154 -17.76 -0.89 14.56
N GLU A 155 -18.55 -1.93 14.78
CA GLU A 155 -18.30 -3.04 15.70
C GLU A 155 -18.67 -4.35 14.98
N ALA A 156 -17.66 -5.08 14.48
CA ALA A 156 -17.80 -6.21 13.57
C ALA A 156 -18.95 -7.19 13.91
N SER A 157 -19.14 -7.51 15.20
CA SER A 157 -20.12 -8.50 15.68
C SER A 157 -21.54 -7.94 15.91
N LYS A 158 -21.74 -6.63 15.88
CA LYS A 158 -23.07 -6.03 16.11
C LYS A 158 -23.98 -6.28 14.91
N PRO A 159 -25.32 -6.31 15.09
CA PRO A 159 -26.23 -6.37 13.97
C PRO A 159 -26.14 -5.13 13.07
N VAL A 160 -26.33 -5.32 11.76
CA VAL A 160 -26.48 -4.20 10.82
C VAL A 160 -27.93 -3.69 10.83
N THR A 161 -28.09 -2.36 10.80
CA THR A 161 -29.39 -1.69 10.71
C THR A 161 -29.62 -1.18 9.28
N THR A 162 -30.87 -0.88 8.92
CA THR A 162 -31.19 -0.31 7.59
C THR A 162 -30.42 0.97 7.30
N ALA A 163 -30.38 1.90 8.26
CA ALA A 163 -29.67 3.17 8.09
C ALA A 163 -28.15 2.97 7.90
N MET A 164 -27.56 2.01 8.64
CA MET A 164 -26.15 1.68 8.46
C MET A 164 -25.89 1.08 7.08
N LEU A 165 -26.74 0.14 6.63
CA LEU A 165 -26.61 -0.47 5.31
C LEU A 165 -26.73 0.57 4.19
N GLU A 166 -27.69 1.49 4.28
CA GLU A 166 -27.86 2.58 3.30
C GLU A 166 -26.59 3.44 3.20
N GLN A 167 -25.99 3.80 4.34
CA GLN A 167 -24.74 4.56 4.35
C GLN A 167 -23.55 3.74 3.82
N MET A 168 -23.45 2.46 4.17
CA MET A 168 -22.42 1.56 3.61
C MET A 168 -22.53 1.45 2.08
N LEU A 169 -23.75 1.27 1.55
CA LEU A 169 -23.99 1.20 0.10
C LEU A 169 -23.67 2.52 -0.60
N LYS A 170 -23.91 3.66 0.05
CA LYS A 170 -23.49 4.98 -0.46
C LYS A 170 -21.97 5.10 -0.51
N ASN A 171 -21.26 4.66 0.53
CA ASN A 171 -19.80 4.68 0.59
C ASN A 171 -19.18 3.73 -0.44
N ALA A 172 -19.84 2.60 -0.72
CA ALA A 172 -19.36 1.57 -1.65
C ALA A 172 -19.14 2.09 -3.07
N ALA A 173 -19.93 3.05 -3.53
CA ALA A 173 -19.80 3.65 -4.86
C ALA A 173 -18.44 4.31 -5.08
N ALA A 174 -17.82 4.84 -4.02
CA ALA A 174 -16.51 5.48 -4.10
C ALA A 174 -15.35 4.47 -4.10
N ILE A 175 -15.56 3.22 -3.71
CA ILE A 175 -14.49 2.23 -3.52
C ILE A 175 -13.88 1.79 -4.85
N ALA A 176 -14.71 1.57 -5.87
CA ALA A 176 -14.27 1.02 -7.16
C ALA A 176 -13.27 1.92 -7.92
N ASP A 177 -13.27 3.22 -7.62
CA ASP A 177 -12.45 4.23 -8.29
C ASP A 177 -11.18 4.59 -7.52
N LYS A 178 -11.03 4.11 -6.27
CA LYS A 178 -9.84 4.38 -5.47
C LYS A 178 -8.68 3.48 -5.91
N PRO A 179 -7.48 4.04 -6.12
CA PRO A 179 -6.30 3.21 -6.34
C PRO A 179 -5.92 2.46 -5.06
N VAL A 180 -5.45 1.23 -5.24
CA VAL A 180 -4.92 0.39 -4.15
C VAL A 180 -3.43 0.62 -4.02
N ILE A 181 -2.99 1.13 -2.88
CA ILE A 181 -1.58 1.41 -2.59
C ILE A 181 -1.02 0.35 -1.66
N GLY A 182 -0.04 -0.40 -2.16
CA GLY A 182 0.73 -1.36 -1.37
C GLY A 182 1.80 -0.65 -0.52
N ILE A 183 1.83 -0.95 0.77
CA ILE A 183 2.84 -0.45 1.72
C ILE A 183 3.84 -1.58 1.98
N SER A 184 5.13 -1.38 1.69
CA SER A 184 6.20 -2.26 2.17
C SER A 184 6.66 -1.77 3.54
N TRP A 185 6.91 -2.57 4.57
CA TRP A 185 7.11 -4.01 4.67
C TRP A 185 6.39 -4.55 5.92
N SER A 186 5.45 -5.48 5.78
CA SER A 186 4.55 -5.87 6.88
C SER A 186 5.09 -6.92 7.87
N TYR A 187 6.29 -7.44 7.64
CA TYR A 187 6.82 -8.56 8.41
C TYR A 187 7.51 -8.06 9.68
N ASN A 188 7.10 -8.58 10.85
CA ASN A 188 7.53 -8.23 12.24
C ASN A 188 6.53 -7.42 13.09
N GLY A 189 5.26 -7.28 12.68
CA GLY A 189 4.24 -6.65 13.52
C GLY A 189 4.44 -5.14 13.70
N GLN A 190 5.08 -4.49 12.72
CA GLN A 190 5.08 -3.03 12.62
C GLN A 190 3.64 -2.53 12.46
N ASN A 191 3.31 -1.43 13.13
CA ASN A 191 2.00 -0.79 12.99
C ASN A 191 2.07 0.26 11.87
N TYR A 192 1.30 0.03 10.80
CA TYR A 192 1.19 0.94 9.66
C TYR A 192 -0.08 1.81 9.68
N ASP A 193 -0.83 1.89 10.78
CA ASP A 193 -2.10 2.61 10.87
C ASP A 193 -1.94 4.11 10.55
N SER A 194 -0.81 4.71 10.91
CA SER A 194 -0.51 6.10 10.53
C SER A 194 -0.38 6.25 9.01
N HIS A 195 0.32 5.33 8.34
CA HIS A 195 0.49 5.32 6.89
C HIS A 195 -0.83 5.04 6.18
N LYS A 196 -1.60 4.05 6.67
CA LYS A 196 -2.94 3.75 6.18
C LYS A 196 -3.87 4.97 6.32
N THR A 197 -3.79 5.68 7.44
CA THR A 197 -4.54 6.92 7.67
C THR A 197 -4.18 8.00 6.64
N ILE A 198 -2.89 8.17 6.34
CA ILE A 198 -2.43 9.12 5.31
C ILE A 198 -3.01 8.76 3.94
N PHE A 199 -2.85 7.52 3.49
CA PHE A 199 -3.36 7.08 2.19
C PHE A 199 -4.89 7.12 2.09
N LYS A 200 -5.60 6.75 3.16
CA LYS A 200 -7.05 6.90 3.22
C LYS A 200 -7.46 8.38 3.11
N THR A 201 -6.71 9.28 3.74
CA THR A 201 -6.95 10.74 3.67
C THR A 201 -6.80 11.27 2.25
N VAL A 202 -5.78 10.82 1.52
CA VAL A 202 -5.55 11.22 0.11
C VAL A 202 -6.36 10.40 -0.91
N GLY A 203 -7.33 9.61 -0.45
CA GLY A 203 -8.31 8.95 -1.32
C GLY A 203 -7.88 7.60 -1.91
N ALA A 204 -6.90 6.91 -1.32
CA ALA A 204 -6.50 5.57 -1.70
C ALA A 204 -7.02 4.49 -0.75
N ILE A 205 -6.96 3.23 -1.19
CA ILE A 205 -7.13 2.04 -0.35
C ILE A 205 -5.74 1.54 0.01
N PRO A 206 -5.27 1.72 1.26
CA PRO A 206 -3.98 1.22 1.67
C PRO A 206 -4.05 -0.27 2.01
N VAL A 207 -3.08 -1.03 1.53
CA VAL A 207 -2.91 -2.45 1.87
C VAL A 207 -1.46 -2.71 2.26
N GLU A 208 -1.27 -3.51 3.30
CA GLU A 208 0.06 -3.99 3.66
C GLU A 208 0.45 -5.11 2.71
N LEU A 209 1.66 -5.04 2.15
CA LEU A 209 2.13 -6.06 1.22
C LEU A 209 2.72 -7.25 1.98
N ASP A 210 2.35 -8.46 1.55
CA ASP A 210 2.99 -9.69 1.98
C ASP A 210 4.50 -9.67 1.66
N GLN A 211 5.28 -10.45 2.42
CA GLN A 211 6.69 -10.63 2.15
C GLN A 211 6.93 -11.17 0.73
N VAL A 212 7.81 -10.49 -0.01
CA VAL A 212 8.32 -11.00 -1.27
C VAL A 212 9.48 -11.97 -1.00
N THR A 213 9.37 -13.18 -1.53
CA THR A 213 10.33 -14.28 -1.36
C THR A 213 11.00 -14.62 -2.68
N SER A 214 12.24 -15.10 -2.63
CA SER A 214 13.01 -15.57 -3.78
C SER A 214 13.44 -17.02 -3.59
N THR A 215 13.36 -17.81 -4.65
CA THR A 215 13.83 -19.20 -4.68
C THR A 215 15.35 -19.33 -4.62
N ALA A 216 16.10 -18.21 -4.63
CA ALA A 216 17.54 -18.19 -4.41
C ALA A 216 17.94 -18.68 -3.01
N VAL A 217 17.03 -18.57 -2.03
CA VAL A 217 17.25 -18.97 -0.62
C VAL A 217 16.07 -19.79 -0.11
N LYS A 218 16.18 -20.31 1.12
CA LYS A 218 15.07 -20.92 1.85
C LYS A 218 14.66 -20.08 3.04
N TYR A 219 13.39 -20.21 3.40
CA TYR A 219 12.77 -19.53 4.52
C TYR A 219 12.28 -20.56 5.54
N ASP A 220 12.41 -20.23 6.83
CA ASP A 220 11.85 -21.03 7.92
C ASP A 220 10.32 -20.89 8.02
N ALA A 221 9.72 -21.52 9.03
CA ALA A 221 8.27 -21.52 9.23
C ALA A 221 7.74 -20.12 9.56
N GLU A 222 8.59 -19.27 10.14
CA GLU A 222 8.28 -17.90 10.48
C GLU A 222 8.46 -16.97 9.27
N GLY A 223 9.15 -17.39 8.21
CA GLY A 223 9.40 -16.59 7.00
C GLY A 223 10.78 -15.92 6.96
N LYS A 224 11.68 -16.20 7.91
CA LYS A 224 13.05 -15.69 7.92
C LYS A 224 13.96 -16.55 7.05
N ILE A 225 14.97 -15.94 6.44
CA ILE A 225 15.98 -16.68 5.68
C ILE A 225 16.75 -17.62 6.61
N GLU A 226 16.90 -18.88 6.21
CA GLU A 226 17.68 -19.86 6.97
C GLU A 226 19.15 -19.42 7.10
N SER A 227 19.77 -19.65 8.27
CA SER A 227 21.15 -19.21 8.55
C SER A 227 22.21 -19.77 7.60
N ALA A 228 21.92 -20.87 6.89
CA ALA A 228 22.80 -21.43 5.88
C ALA A 228 23.11 -20.47 4.71
N TYR A 229 22.24 -19.48 4.46
CA TYR A 229 22.35 -18.49 3.38
C TYR A 229 22.97 -17.16 3.85
N LEU A 230 23.23 -17.03 5.15
CA LEU A 230 23.68 -15.79 5.78
C LEU A 230 25.13 -15.88 6.24
N GLU A 231 25.83 -14.75 6.17
CA GLU A 231 27.09 -14.54 6.89
C GLU A 231 26.80 -14.34 8.39
N GLU A 232 27.84 -14.41 9.24
CA GLU A 232 27.69 -14.17 10.68
C GLU A 232 27.14 -12.77 11.00
N SER A 233 27.37 -11.78 10.12
CA SER A 233 26.81 -10.43 10.28
C SER A 233 25.33 -10.31 9.90
N GLY A 234 24.70 -11.38 9.42
CA GLY A 234 23.29 -11.36 8.99
C GLY A 234 23.10 -10.96 7.52
N MET A 235 24.16 -10.50 6.83
CA MET A 235 24.15 -10.29 5.39
C MET A 235 23.94 -11.60 4.62
N LEU A 236 23.39 -11.51 3.40
CA LEU A 236 23.42 -12.63 2.46
C LEU A 236 24.87 -12.98 2.11
N LYS A 237 25.17 -14.28 2.05
CA LYS A 237 26.40 -14.74 1.38
C LYS A 237 26.38 -14.28 -0.07
N GLN A 238 27.54 -13.89 -0.60
CA GLN A 238 27.64 -13.22 -1.88
C GLN A 238 26.99 -14.01 -3.04
N GLU A 239 27.12 -15.34 -3.05
CA GLU A 239 26.54 -16.20 -4.09
C GLU A 239 25.00 -16.12 -4.18
N TYR A 240 24.32 -15.83 -3.06
CA TYR A 240 22.86 -15.67 -3.03
C TYR A 240 22.45 -14.23 -3.32
N ALA A 241 23.23 -13.25 -2.85
CA ALA A 241 23.06 -11.86 -3.24
C ALA A 241 23.19 -11.69 -4.76
N ASP A 242 24.15 -12.37 -5.40
CA ASP A 242 24.33 -12.34 -6.85
C ASP A 242 23.10 -12.87 -7.60
N LYS A 243 22.49 -13.97 -7.14
CA LYS A 243 21.23 -14.49 -7.72
C LYS A 243 20.07 -13.50 -7.55
N VAL A 244 19.97 -12.79 -6.43
CA VAL A 244 18.94 -11.76 -6.22
C VAL A 244 19.16 -10.59 -7.17
N LYS A 245 20.43 -10.17 -7.39
CA LYS A 245 20.79 -9.09 -8.33
C LYS A 245 20.51 -9.40 -9.79
N GLU A 246 20.36 -10.68 -10.16
CA GLU A 246 19.88 -11.08 -11.50
C GLU A 246 18.43 -10.63 -11.76
N LYS A 247 17.67 -10.30 -10.70
CA LYS A 247 16.28 -9.80 -10.78
C LYS A 247 15.35 -10.75 -11.52
N ASP A 248 15.53 -12.06 -11.36
CA ASP A 248 14.60 -13.04 -11.93
C ASP A 248 13.26 -13.00 -11.18
N LEU A 249 12.33 -12.19 -11.68
CA LEU A 249 10.99 -12.04 -11.12
C LEU A 249 10.14 -13.31 -11.25
N THR A 250 10.54 -14.28 -12.09
CA THR A 250 9.85 -15.58 -12.20
C THR A 250 10.28 -16.56 -11.13
N ALA A 251 11.44 -16.30 -10.53
CA ALA A 251 11.99 -17.03 -9.40
C ALA A 251 11.57 -16.43 -8.04
N SER A 252 10.52 -15.59 -8.00
CA SER A 252 9.95 -14.98 -6.79
C SER A 252 8.42 -15.03 -6.78
N ASN A 253 7.81 -14.76 -5.62
CA ASN A 253 6.35 -14.63 -5.47
C ASN A 253 5.82 -13.20 -5.79
N VAL A 254 6.68 -12.27 -6.22
CA VAL A 254 6.35 -10.84 -6.32
C VAL A 254 5.11 -10.55 -7.18
N GLY A 255 4.88 -11.35 -8.23
CA GLY A 255 3.69 -11.19 -9.08
C GLY A 255 2.38 -11.49 -8.36
N ALA A 256 2.39 -12.38 -7.36
CA ALA A 256 1.23 -12.66 -6.53
C ALA A 256 1.02 -11.58 -5.47
N VAL A 257 2.10 -11.07 -4.87
CA VAL A 257 2.07 -9.95 -3.90
C VAL A 257 1.55 -8.68 -4.56
N MET A 258 1.99 -8.41 -5.79
CA MET A 258 1.57 -7.23 -6.57
C MET A 258 0.23 -7.42 -7.28
N GLN A 259 -0.46 -8.54 -7.07
CA GLN A 259 -1.80 -8.70 -7.60
C GLN A 259 -2.72 -7.66 -6.96
N ALA A 260 -3.47 -6.95 -7.81
CA ALA A 260 -4.41 -5.91 -7.44
C ALA A 260 -3.83 -4.56 -6.99
N ILE A 261 -2.51 -4.41 -6.93
CA ILE A 261 -1.84 -3.19 -6.48
C ILE A 261 -1.64 -2.21 -7.63
N ASP A 262 -2.01 -0.95 -7.41
CA ASP A 262 -1.93 0.13 -8.41
C ASP A 262 -0.70 1.03 -8.24
N GLY A 263 -0.19 1.15 -7.01
CA GLY A 263 1.04 1.87 -6.69
C GLY A 263 1.67 1.34 -5.42
N VAL A 264 2.95 1.64 -5.19
CA VAL A 264 3.69 1.15 -4.02
C VAL A 264 4.35 2.30 -3.26
N PHE A 265 4.20 2.26 -1.95
CA PHE A 265 4.93 3.05 -0.99
C PHE A 265 5.99 2.19 -0.28
N PHE A 266 7.27 2.52 -0.46
CA PHE A 266 8.35 1.86 0.26
C PHE A 266 8.71 2.65 1.51
N THR A 267 8.62 2.02 2.67
CA THR A 267 8.92 2.65 3.96
C THR A 267 10.42 2.71 4.28
N GLY A 268 10.76 3.53 5.28
CA GLY A 268 12.06 3.50 5.93
C GLY A 268 12.30 2.21 6.74
N GLY A 269 13.53 2.01 7.21
CA GLY A 269 13.90 0.75 7.87
C GLY A 269 15.38 0.63 8.22
N GLU A 270 15.77 -0.63 8.45
CA GLU A 270 17.13 -1.07 8.71
C GLU A 270 18.05 -0.91 7.49
N ASP A 271 19.36 -1.00 7.68
CA ASP A 271 20.32 -0.83 6.60
C ASP A 271 20.21 -1.96 5.56
N VAL A 272 20.49 -1.63 4.30
CA VAL A 272 20.51 -2.61 3.21
C VAL A 272 21.90 -3.21 3.08
N SER A 273 21.98 -4.55 2.98
CA SER A 273 23.26 -5.25 2.86
C SER A 273 24.11 -4.77 1.67
N PRO A 274 25.39 -4.41 1.89
CA PRO A 274 26.34 -4.09 0.82
C PRO A 274 26.63 -5.24 -0.16
N SER A 275 26.25 -6.47 0.17
CA SER A 275 26.31 -7.62 -0.76
C SER A 275 25.41 -7.43 -2.00
N LEU A 276 24.35 -6.63 -1.87
CA LEU A 276 23.38 -6.32 -2.91
C LEU A 276 23.76 -5.10 -3.77
N PHE A 277 24.87 -4.42 -3.45
CA PHE A 277 25.38 -3.35 -4.28
C PHE A 277 25.82 -3.89 -5.65
N LYS A 278 25.80 -3.02 -6.67
CA LYS A 278 26.24 -3.36 -8.02
C LYS A 278 27.66 -3.91 -8.02
N VAL A 279 28.55 -3.25 -7.27
CA VAL A 279 29.87 -3.76 -6.90
C VAL A 279 29.81 -4.06 -5.40
N PRO A 280 29.88 -5.33 -4.98
CA PRO A 280 29.78 -5.68 -3.57
C PRO A 280 30.88 -5.05 -2.72
N GLU A 281 30.51 -4.63 -1.51
CA GLU A 281 31.44 -4.06 -0.54
C GLU A 281 31.41 -4.83 0.79
N LYS A 282 32.40 -4.55 1.64
CA LYS A 282 32.36 -4.98 3.05
C LYS A 282 31.46 -4.02 3.83
N GLU A 283 30.80 -4.57 4.84
CA GLU A 283 30.01 -3.83 5.82
C GLU A 283 30.85 -2.80 6.58
N LYS A 284 30.35 -1.56 6.61
CA LYS A 284 30.93 -0.39 7.28
C LYS A 284 29.83 0.53 7.83
N ASN A 285 28.81 -0.05 8.44
CA ASN A 285 27.62 0.65 8.94
C ASN A 285 27.61 0.78 10.47
N GLU A 286 28.78 0.68 11.12
CA GLU A 286 28.94 0.83 12.57
C GLU A 286 28.09 -0.15 13.43
N GLY A 287 27.74 -1.31 12.88
CA GLY A 287 27.05 -2.39 13.60
C GLY A 287 25.54 -2.21 13.71
N GLU A 288 24.94 -1.33 12.89
CA GLU A 288 23.50 -1.22 12.75
C GLU A 288 22.92 -2.48 12.08
N GLU A 289 21.65 -2.76 12.36
CA GLU A 289 21.01 -4.01 11.94
C GLU A 289 20.88 -4.11 10.41
N ILE A 290 21.15 -5.30 9.87
CA ILE A 290 20.86 -5.69 8.49
C ILE A 290 19.85 -6.82 8.50
N ASN A 291 18.81 -6.69 7.70
CA ASN A 291 17.76 -7.69 7.60
C ASN A 291 17.70 -8.28 6.19
N ALA A 292 18.44 -9.37 5.96
CA ALA A 292 18.49 -10.06 4.67
C ALA A 292 17.11 -10.48 4.14
N THR A 293 16.16 -10.80 5.03
CA THR A 293 14.79 -11.18 4.64
C THR A 293 14.06 -10.01 4.01
N ARG A 294 14.12 -8.84 4.66
CA ARG A 294 13.58 -7.59 4.13
C ARG A 294 14.33 -7.13 2.89
N ASP A 295 15.65 -7.29 2.86
CA ASP A 295 16.49 -6.94 1.71
C ASP A 295 16.05 -7.66 0.44
N ILE A 296 15.85 -8.99 0.49
CA ILE A 296 15.32 -9.73 -0.67
C ILE A 296 13.92 -9.22 -1.04
N SER A 297 13.06 -9.02 -0.04
CA SER A 297 11.68 -8.60 -0.28
C SER A 297 11.62 -7.27 -1.03
N ASP A 298 12.26 -6.24 -0.48
CA ASP A 298 12.23 -4.90 -1.07
C ASP A 298 13.05 -4.82 -2.36
N TYR A 299 14.15 -5.55 -2.50
CA TYR A 299 14.94 -5.58 -3.74
C TYR A 299 14.11 -6.16 -4.90
N MET A 300 13.45 -7.29 -4.69
CA MET A 300 12.62 -7.93 -5.71
C MET A 300 11.34 -7.15 -6.00
N LEU A 301 10.73 -6.54 -4.98
CA LEU A 301 9.58 -5.65 -5.15
C LEU A 301 9.96 -4.41 -5.96
N MET A 302 11.05 -3.74 -5.62
CA MET A 302 11.55 -2.57 -6.38
C MET A 302 11.93 -2.95 -7.81
N ALA A 303 12.59 -4.09 -8.02
CA ALA A 303 12.89 -4.59 -9.35
C ALA A 303 11.61 -4.81 -10.18
N TYR A 304 10.57 -5.38 -9.58
CA TYR A 304 9.26 -5.54 -10.22
C TYR A 304 8.61 -4.19 -10.57
N CYS A 305 8.57 -3.24 -9.62
CA CYS A 305 8.00 -1.92 -9.86
C CYS A 305 8.70 -1.19 -11.01
N LEU A 306 10.04 -1.25 -11.06
CA LEU A 306 10.83 -0.64 -12.12
C LEU A 306 10.66 -1.35 -13.48
N GLU A 307 10.50 -2.67 -13.52
CA GLU A 307 10.29 -3.42 -14.76
C GLU A 307 8.86 -3.22 -15.31
N LYS A 308 7.86 -3.24 -14.42
CA LYS A 308 6.44 -3.14 -14.81
C LYS A 308 5.95 -1.70 -14.94
N ASP A 309 6.75 -0.73 -14.51
CA ASP A 309 6.42 0.71 -14.47
C ASP A 309 5.25 0.99 -13.51
N VAL A 310 5.34 0.43 -12.30
CA VAL A 310 4.36 0.67 -11.23
C VAL A 310 4.71 2.01 -10.55
N PRO A 311 3.74 2.94 -10.41
CA PRO A 311 3.91 4.16 -9.62
C PRO A 311 4.51 3.87 -8.25
N THR A 312 5.65 4.49 -7.95
CA THR A 312 6.45 4.20 -6.75
C THR A 312 6.82 5.48 -6.02
N PHE A 313 6.56 5.53 -4.72
CA PHE A 313 7.13 6.51 -3.82
C PHE A 313 7.94 5.78 -2.75
N ALA A 314 9.21 6.16 -2.58
CA ALA A 314 10.12 5.45 -1.70
C ALA A 314 10.77 6.41 -0.71
N VAL A 315 10.77 6.04 0.57
CA VAL A 315 11.18 6.93 1.66
C VAL A 315 12.32 6.29 2.44
N CYS A 316 13.35 7.08 2.72
CA CYS A 316 14.53 6.69 3.48
C CYS A 316 15.16 5.41 2.92
N ARG A 317 15.08 4.29 3.64
CA ARG A 317 15.48 2.97 3.14
C ARG A 317 14.89 2.64 1.77
N GLY A 318 13.65 3.04 1.50
CA GLY A 318 13.02 2.86 0.19
C GLY A 318 13.80 3.51 -0.96
N GLU A 319 14.26 4.76 -0.79
CA GLU A 319 15.12 5.43 -1.77
C GLU A 319 16.45 4.69 -1.92
N GLN A 320 17.02 4.23 -0.81
CA GLN A 320 18.28 3.48 -0.82
C GLN A 320 18.14 2.18 -1.61
N VAL A 321 17.07 1.42 -1.41
CA VAL A 321 16.75 0.22 -2.21
C VAL A 321 16.57 0.59 -3.69
N MET A 322 15.84 1.67 -4.00
CA MET A 322 15.68 2.15 -5.38
C MET A 322 17.04 2.40 -6.05
N SER A 323 17.94 3.02 -5.32
CA SER A 323 19.28 3.40 -5.77
C SER A 323 20.20 2.20 -5.93
N ILE A 324 20.20 1.29 -4.96
CA ILE A 324 20.96 0.03 -5.00
C ILE A 324 20.50 -0.85 -6.17
N VAL A 325 19.19 -1.03 -6.36
CA VAL A 325 18.62 -1.77 -7.48
C VAL A 325 18.96 -1.11 -8.82
N SER A 326 19.04 0.22 -8.87
CA SER A 326 19.44 0.97 -10.07
C SER A 326 20.96 0.95 -10.33
N GLY A 327 21.74 0.54 -9.33
CA GLY A 327 23.18 0.34 -9.44
C GLY A 327 24.03 1.56 -9.07
N CYS A 328 23.52 2.41 -8.18
CA CYS A 328 24.26 3.53 -7.58
C CYS A 328 25.43 3.06 -6.72
N THR A 329 26.35 3.99 -6.43
CA THR A 329 27.29 3.86 -5.31
C THR A 329 26.62 4.35 -4.03
N PHE A 330 27.21 4.02 -2.88
CA PHE A 330 26.56 4.20 -1.59
C PHE A 330 27.51 4.69 -0.50
N ILE A 331 27.01 5.56 0.36
CA ILE A 331 27.68 5.99 1.60
C ILE A 331 27.11 5.12 2.72
N GLN A 332 27.92 4.20 3.25
CA GLN A 332 27.49 3.25 4.29
C GLN A 332 27.41 3.88 5.70
N ASP A 333 28.07 5.02 5.93
CA ASP A 333 27.97 5.81 7.15
C ASP A 333 28.37 7.29 6.86
N ILE A 334 27.45 8.21 7.09
CA ILE A 334 27.61 9.66 6.86
C ILE A 334 28.70 10.25 7.79
N PRO A 335 28.72 9.99 9.12
CA PRO A 335 29.82 10.41 9.99
C PRO A 335 31.22 10.06 9.45
N ASN A 336 31.43 8.81 9.02
CA ASN A 336 32.68 8.36 8.42
C ASN A 336 32.98 9.08 7.11
N TYR A 337 31.97 9.27 6.25
CA TYR A 337 32.12 10.03 5.00
C TYR A 337 32.52 11.49 5.24
N TYR A 338 32.00 12.14 6.28
CA TYR A 338 32.44 13.48 6.71
C TYR A 338 33.91 13.45 7.17
N LYS A 339 34.28 12.46 7.98
CA LYS A 339 35.65 12.30 8.49
C LYS A 339 36.66 12.09 7.38
N GLU A 340 36.33 11.30 6.36
CA GLU A 340 37.17 11.07 5.17
C GLU A 340 37.42 12.37 4.39
N GLN A 341 36.49 13.31 4.44
CA GLN A 341 36.61 14.65 3.84
C GLN A 341 37.29 15.69 4.77
N GLY A 342 37.74 15.28 5.95
CA GLY A 342 38.33 16.19 6.94
C GLY A 342 37.31 17.15 7.56
N LYS A 343 36.04 16.74 7.64
CA LYS A 343 34.92 17.52 8.18
C LYS A 343 34.38 16.88 9.46
N THR A 344 33.68 17.67 10.25
CA THR A 344 32.99 17.21 11.47
C THR A 344 31.52 17.02 11.15
N TYR A 345 30.98 15.84 11.45
CA TYR A 345 29.54 15.59 11.38
C TYR A 345 28.85 16.07 12.66
N ASN A 346 27.67 16.67 12.52
CA ASN A 346 26.93 17.36 13.57
C ASN A 346 25.52 16.77 13.77
N ASP A 347 25.36 15.46 13.54
CA ASP A 347 24.12 14.71 13.77
C ASP A 347 22.89 15.20 12.98
N THR A 348 23.15 15.86 11.85
CA THR A 348 22.13 16.55 11.06
C THR A 348 21.16 15.63 10.32
N HIS A 349 21.56 14.38 10.06
CA HIS A 349 20.73 13.41 9.33
C HIS A 349 20.11 12.35 10.27
N ARG A 350 20.63 12.19 11.49
CA ARG A 350 20.06 11.33 12.55
C ARG A 350 20.57 11.77 13.90
N MET A 351 19.67 11.88 14.89
CA MET A 351 20.05 12.16 16.27
C MET A 351 20.93 11.03 16.85
N PRO A 352 21.93 11.37 17.69
CA PRO A 352 22.86 10.40 18.23
C PRO A 352 22.14 9.41 19.15
N ALA A 353 22.71 8.21 19.28
CA ALA A 353 22.07 7.09 19.99
C ALA A 353 21.81 7.37 21.49
N ASP A 354 22.60 8.24 22.10
CA ASP A 354 22.53 8.64 23.51
C ASP A 354 21.71 9.92 23.76
N ALA A 355 21.05 10.47 22.74
CA ALA A 355 20.21 11.66 22.91
C ALA A 355 19.02 11.38 23.86
N PRO A 356 18.74 12.26 24.84
CA PRO A 356 17.72 12.02 25.86
C PRO A 356 16.29 11.93 25.31
N ASP A 357 16.01 12.65 24.22
CA ASP A 357 14.71 12.64 23.52
C ASP A 357 14.91 12.23 22.05
N ARG A 358 15.65 11.14 21.83
CA ARG A 358 16.05 10.69 20.48
C ARG A 358 14.83 10.55 19.57
N THR A 359 14.80 11.40 18.54
CA THR A 359 13.75 11.47 17.53
C THR A 359 14.37 11.86 16.18
N TYR A 360 13.55 12.15 15.17
CA TYR A 360 14.02 12.62 13.88
C TYR A 360 14.88 13.89 14.04
N ALA A 361 16.08 13.85 13.48
CA ALA A 361 16.84 15.06 13.21
C ALA A 361 16.07 15.94 12.20
N ARG A 362 16.48 17.20 12.08
CA ARG A 362 15.82 18.18 11.22
C ARG A 362 16.86 18.97 10.46
N HIS A 363 16.66 19.11 9.16
CA HIS A 363 17.47 19.96 8.30
C HIS A 363 16.63 20.45 7.13
N ASP A 364 17.21 21.34 6.32
CA ASP A 364 16.60 21.87 5.10
C ASP A 364 17.20 21.17 3.89
N VAL A 365 16.39 20.97 2.84
CA VAL A 365 16.85 20.37 1.58
C VAL A 365 16.66 21.35 0.43
N THR A 366 17.61 21.36 -0.50
CA THR A 366 17.60 22.19 -1.71
C THR A 366 17.19 21.37 -2.91
N ILE A 367 16.17 21.83 -3.63
CA ILE A 367 15.56 21.14 -4.76
C ILE A 367 16.03 21.76 -6.06
N ASN A 368 16.57 20.92 -6.95
CA ASN A 368 16.94 21.32 -8.29
C ASN A 368 15.70 21.34 -9.20
N LYS A 369 15.11 22.52 -9.35
CA LYS A 369 13.92 22.76 -10.18
C LYS A 369 14.10 22.30 -11.64
N ASP A 370 15.27 22.53 -12.23
CA ASP A 370 15.50 22.26 -13.65
C ASP A 370 15.70 20.76 -13.91
N ALA A 371 16.21 20.04 -12.91
CA ALA A 371 16.36 18.59 -12.96
C ALA A 371 15.08 17.85 -12.60
N SER A 372 14.21 18.40 -11.74
CA SER A 372 13.06 17.68 -11.18
C SER A 372 11.86 17.58 -12.13
N LYS A 373 11.28 16.37 -12.23
CA LYS A 373 10.01 16.09 -12.91
C LYS A 373 8.81 16.15 -11.96
N TRP A 374 8.99 15.76 -10.69
CA TRP A 374 7.90 15.67 -9.72
C TRP A 374 8.16 16.45 -8.44
N LEU A 375 9.34 16.31 -7.81
CA LEU A 375 9.63 16.88 -6.50
C LEU A 375 9.38 18.41 -6.43
N TYR A 376 9.84 19.18 -7.41
CA TYR A 376 9.59 20.63 -7.44
C TYR A 376 8.09 20.98 -7.54
N LYS A 377 7.29 20.17 -8.24
CA LYS A 377 5.82 20.35 -8.30
C LYS A 377 5.16 20.03 -6.96
N ILE A 378 5.63 18.98 -6.28
CA ILE A 378 5.11 18.57 -4.96
C ILE A 378 5.36 19.66 -3.92
N VAL A 379 6.59 20.18 -3.90
CA VAL A 379 7.04 21.17 -2.90
C VAL A 379 6.65 22.60 -3.25
N GLY A 380 6.57 22.94 -4.54
CA GLY A 380 6.27 24.29 -5.01
C GLY A 380 7.40 25.32 -4.77
N SER A 381 8.57 24.88 -4.30
CA SER A 381 9.73 25.70 -3.93
C SER A 381 11.04 24.98 -4.26
N THR A 382 12.14 25.73 -4.37
CA THR A 382 13.50 25.18 -4.49
C THR A 382 14.12 24.82 -3.14
N GLU A 383 13.38 24.96 -2.05
CA GLU A 383 13.80 24.66 -0.69
C GLU A 383 12.60 24.09 0.09
N LEU A 384 12.82 23.00 0.82
CA LEU A 384 11.89 22.45 1.81
C LEU A 384 12.56 22.42 3.18
N LYS A 385 11.91 23.02 4.17
CA LYS A 385 12.50 23.25 5.49
C LYS A 385 12.09 22.23 6.53
N ASN A 386 12.99 21.97 7.48
CA ASN A 386 12.77 21.12 8.66
C ASN A 386 12.27 19.71 8.34
N VAL A 387 12.77 19.10 7.26
CA VAL A 387 12.38 17.73 6.92
C VAL A 387 12.72 16.77 8.07
N SER A 388 11.84 15.79 8.33
CA SER A 388 12.11 14.73 9.31
C SER A 388 13.22 13.82 8.79
N SER A 389 14.35 13.74 9.48
CA SER A 389 15.51 12.94 9.05
C SER A 389 15.86 11.84 10.05
N TRP A 390 15.95 10.60 9.56
CA TRP A 390 16.37 9.44 10.36
C TRP A 390 17.17 8.46 9.50
N HIS A 391 18.36 8.89 9.10
CA HIS A 391 19.26 8.04 8.34
C HIS A 391 20.72 8.38 8.64
N HIS A 392 21.56 7.36 8.58
CA HIS A 392 23.01 7.48 8.69
C HIS A 392 23.73 6.95 7.45
N GLN A 393 22.99 6.41 6.49
CA GLN A 393 23.46 6.05 5.16
C GLN A 393 22.86 6.98 4.12
N ALA A 394 23.48 7.07 2.94
CA ALA A 394 22.97 7.86 1.84
C ALA A 394 23.37 7.29 0.48
N VAL A 395 22.64 7.68 -0.56
CA VAL A 395 23.06 7.46 -1.94
C VAL A 395 24.37 8.21 -2.17
N GLY A 396 25.39 7.52 -2.70
CA GLY A 396 26.71 8.11 -2.94
C GLY A 396 26.82 8.78 -4.30
N GLY A 397 26.32 8.13 -5.35
CA GLY A 397 26.44 8.61 -6.72
C GLY A 397 25.53 7.85 -7.68
N VAL A 398 25.05 8.54 -8.71
CA VAL A 398 24.06 8.03 -9.68
C VAL A 398 24.65 7.78 -11.07
N GLU A 399 25.96 7.96 -11.24
CA GLU A 399 26.64 7.88 -12.52
C GLU A 399 26.45 6.50 -13.18
N GLY A 400 26.05 6.51 -14.45
CA GLY A 400 25.80 5.28 -15.22
C GLY A 400 24.53 4.54 -14.84
N THR A 401 23.62 5.19 -14.11
CA THR A 401 22.26 4.70 -13.81
C THR A 401 21.20 5.53 -14.57
N ASN A 402 19.92 5.21 -14.37
CA ASN A 402 18.78 5.99 -14.90
C ASN A 402 18.19 6.94 -13.84
N LEU A 403 18.91 7.19 -12.74
CA LEU A 403 18.47 8.09 -11.69
C LEU A 403 18.96 9.51 -11.95
N THR A 404 18.09 10.47 -11.65
CA THR A 404 18.41 11.90 -11.63
C THR A 404 18.40 12.36 -10.18
N VAL A 405 19.50 12.96 -9.70
CA VAL A 405 19.51 13.66 -8.40
C VAL A 405 18.68 14.94 -8.53
N VAL A 406 17.69 15.10 -7.66
CA VAL A 406 16.76 16.24 -7.70
C VAL A 406 16.72 17.04 -6.40
N SER A 407 17.31 16.53 -5.32
CA SER A 407 17.47 17.27 -4.07
C SER A 407 18.74 16.87 -3.34
N THR A 408 19.36 17.83 -2.67
CA THR A 408 20.52 17.61 -1.79
C THR A 408 20.41 18.43 -0.51
N ALA A 409 21.08 17.99 0.55
CA ALA A 409 21.37 18.78 1.74
C ALA A 409 22.88 19.07 1.75
N THR A 410 23.27 20.35 1.80
CA THR A 410 24.68 20.75 1.93
C THR A 410 24.94 21.32 3.31
N ILE A 411 25.68 20.59 4.14
CA ILE A 411 25.95 20.95 5.54
C ILE A 411 27.46 20.91 5.77
N ASP A 412 28.01 22.03 6.26
CA ASP A 412 29.45 22.22 6.49
C ASP A 412 30.35 21.98 5.24
N GLY A 413 29.74 22.17 4.07
CA GLY A 413 30.36 22.03 2.75
C GLY A 413 30.42 20.59 2.23
N VAL A 414 29.73 19.65 2.88
CA VAL A 414 29.51 18.29 2.38
C VAL A 414 28.08 18.21 1.86
N GLU A 415 27.94 17.72 0.63
CA GLU A 415 26.64 17.50 -0.02
C GLU A 415 26.21 16.05 0.15
N ILE A 416 24.97 15.84 0.59
CA ILE A 416 24.30 14.55 0.72
C ILE A 416 23.07 14.53 -0.19
N ILE A 417 22.88 13.44 -0.94
CA ILE A 417 21.72 13.25 -1.80
C ILE A 417 20.50 12.97 -0.94
N GLU A 418 19.43 13.75 -1.16
CA GLU A 418 18.18 13.71 -0.37
C GLU A 418 16.96 13.30 -1.20
N ALA A 419 17.08 13.32 -2.54
CA ALA A 419 16.06 12.78 -3.41
C ALA A 419 16.58 12.44 -4.80
N VAL A 420 16.07 11.35 -5.34
CA VAL A 420 16.31 10.89 -6.71
C VAL A 420 15.00 10.55 -7.43
N GLU A 421 14.99 10.72 -8.75
CA GLU A 421 13.86 10.37 -9.62
C GLU A 421 14.29 9.38 -10.72
N ARG A 422 13.44 8.38 -10.99
CA ARG A 422 13.53 7.56 -12.22
C ARG A 422 12.61 8.13 -13.28
N GLN A 423 13.09 9.16 -13.98
CA GLN A 423 12.27 9.94 -14.91
C GLN A 423 11.83 9.17 -16.16
N ASP A 424 12.45 8.02 -16.43
CA ASP A 424 12.05 7.02 -17.43
C ASP A 424 10.75 6.28 -17.10
N LYS A 425 10.18 6.53 -15.92
CA LYS A 425 8.95 5.91 -15.40
C LYS A 425 7.75 6.85 -15.39
N THR A 426 6.57 6.25 -15.22
CA THR A 426 5.29 6.94 -15.06
C THR A 426 5.30 7.81 -13.80
N PHE A 427 5.69 7.24 -12.66
CA PHE A 427 5.99 7.96 -11.41
C PHE A 427 6.92 7.11 -10.55
N CYS A 428 8.10 7.64 -10.22
CA CYS A 428 9.07 6.92 -9.41
C CYS A 428 10.03 7.90 -8.73
N LEU A 429 9.72 8.20 -7.47
CA LEU A 429 10.39 9.20 -6.64
C LEU A 429 10.93 8.54 -5.36
N GLY A 430 12.22 8.76 -5.07
CA GLY A 430 12.84 8.44 -3.79
C GLY A 430 13.19 9.71 -3.03
N VAL A 431 12.95 9.74 -1.73
CA VAL A 431 13.40 10.81 -0.82
C VAL A 431 14.01 10.22 0.45
N GLN A 432 15.03 10.87 1.01
CA GLN A 432 15.82 10.31 2.10
C GLN A 432 15.21 10.67 3.45
N PHE A 433 14.55 11.83 3.51
CA PHE A 433 13.73 12.31 4.63
C PHE A 433 12.33 11.67 4.66
N HIS A 434 11.57 11.90 5.74
CA HIS A 434 10.35 11.20 6.11
C HIS A 434 9.09 12.11 6.14
N PRO A 435 8.47 12.42 4.99
CA PRO A 435 7.27 13.26 4.98
C PRO A 435 6.07 12.63 5.72
N GLU A 436 6.01 11.30 5.80
CA GLU A 436 4.98 10.57 6.56
C GLU A 436 5.01 10.90 8.07
N ASN A 437 6.17 11.27 8.61
CA ASN A 437 6.30 11.51 10.04
C ASN A 437 5.56 12.80 10.46
N ASP A 438 5.67 13.86 9.67
CA ASP A 438 4.96 15.11 9.90
C ASP A 438 3.45 14.94 9.58
N CYS A 439 3.09 14.17 8.54
CA CYS A 439 1.69 13.79 8.30
C CYS A 439 1.07 13.00 9.47
N LYS A 440 1.81 12.06 10.06
CA LYS A 440 1.38 11.28 11.23
C LYS A 440 1.00 12.17 12.40
N PHE A 441 1.78 13.22 12.67
CA PHE A 441 1.49 14.14 13.78
C PHE A 441 0.14 14.83 13.64
N VAL A 442 -0.21 15.23 12.42
CA VAL A 442 -1.48 15.92 12.12
C VAL A 442 -2.64 14.93 12.01
N LEU A 443 -2.48 13.88 11.20
CA LEU A 443 -3.56 13.00 10.78
C LEU A 443 -3.85 11.86 11.76
N TYR A 444 -2.83 11.37 12.47
CA TYR A 444 -2.96 10.18 13.29
C TYR A 444 -2.90 10.50 14.79
N THR A 445 -1.79 11.08 15.26
CA THR A 445 -1.62 11.34 16.71
C THR A 445 -2.33 12.59 17.20
N LYS A 446 -2.83 13.44 16.29
CA LYS A 446 -3.57 14.67 16.61
C LYS A 446 -2.77 15.66 17.46
N THR A 447 -1.47 15.78 17.17
CA THR A 447 -0.50 16.69 17.79
C THR A 447 0.18 17.56 16.72
N PRO A 448 -0.57 18.42 16.00
CA PRO A 448 -0.06 19.16 14.84
C PRO A 448 1.12 20.08 15.18
N GLU A 449 1.27 20.52 16.42
CA GLU A 449 2.40 21.33 16.90
C GLU A 449 3.76 20.61 16.82
N LYS A 450 3.76 19.27 16.64
CA LYS A 450 4.98 18.47 16.44
C LYS A 450 5.39 18.34 14.98
N ALA A 451 4.52 18.72 14.04
CA ALA A 451 4.87 18.79 12.62
C ALA A 451 5.70 20.05 12.38
N LEU A 452 6.99 19.89 12.08
CA LEU A 452 7.93 20.99 11.88
C LEU A 452 8.18 21.26 10.39
N CYS A 453 8.08 20.21 9.56
CA CYS A 453 7.96 20.37 8.12
C CYS A 453 6.51 20.73 7.77
N ASP A 454 6.32 21.51 6.71
CA ASP A 454 4.98 21.91 6.27
C ASP A 454 4.12 20.69 5.93
N TYR A 455 3.04 20.50 6.68
CA TYR A 455 2.18 19.32 6.60
C TYR A 455 1.51 19.16 5.24
N GLU A 456 0.98 20.24 4.67
CA GLU A 456 0.30 20.20 3.37
C GLU A 456 1.29 19.79 2.28
N THR A 457 2.51 20.34 2.33
CA THR A 457 3.60 19.92 1.44
C THR A 457 3.98 18.45 1.63
N CYS A 458 4.05 17.96 2.88
CA CYS A 458 4.29 16.53 3.14
C CYS A 458 3.15 15.65 2.58
N LEU A 459 1.90 16.09 2.68
CA LEU A 459 0.74 15.35 2.17
C LEU A 459 0.77 15.23 0.64
N ASN A 460 1.22 16.28 -0.06
CA ASN A 460 1.33 16.31 -1.53
C ASN A 460 2.18 15.15 -2.11
N PHE A 461 3.15 14.62 -1.35
CA PHE A 461 3.93 13.45 -1.79
C PHE A 461 3.03 12.22 -1.98
N PHE A 462 2.11 12.00 -1.05
CA PHE A 462 1.17 10.88 -1.07
C PHE A 462 0.08 11.11 -2.11
N GLU A 463 -0.43 12.34 -2.22
CA GLU A 463 -1.38 12.72 -3.28
C GLU A 463 -0.79 12.47 -4.67
N MET A 464 0.49 12.78 -4.89
CA MET A 464 1.14 12.53 -6.18
C MET A 464 1.21 11.03 -6.50
N LEU A 465 1.57 10.18 -5.53
CA LEU A 465 1.55 8.73 -5.74
C LEU A 465 0.14 8.25 -6.12
N VAL A 466 -0.88 8.70 -5.38
CA VAL A 466 -2.28 8.33 -5.62
C VAL A 466 -2.76 8.82 -6.99
N GLU A 467 -2.41 10.05 -7.39
CA GLU A 467 -2.73 10.62 -8.70
C GLU A 467 -2.20 9.73 -9.84
N TYR A 468 -0.98 9.21 -9.73
CA TYR A 468 -0.38 8.36 -10.76
C TYR A 468 -0.84 6.91 -10.69
N ALA A 469 -1.16 6.39 -9.50
CA ALA A 469 -1.74 5.05 -9.35
C ALA A 469 -3.17 4.96 -9.89
N GLY A 470 -3.93 6.06 -9.87
CA GLY A 470 -5.30 6.10 -10.38
C GLY A 470 -5.45 6.18 -11.91
N LYS A 471 -4.38 6.51 -12.64
CA LYS A 471 -4.35 6.66 -14.11
C LYS A 471 -4.20 5.32 -14.81
#